data_AF-A0A2A6PA47-F1
#
_entry.id   AF-A0A2A6PA47-F1
#
_cell.length_a   1.000
_cell.length_b   1.000
_cell.length_c   1.000
_cell.angle_alpha   90.00
_cell.angle_beta   90.00
_cell.angle_gamma   90.00
#
_symmetry.space_group_name_H-M   'P 1'
#
loop_
_entity.id
_entity.type
_entity.pdbx_description
1 polymer ?
#
loop_
_entity_poly.entity_id
_entity_poly.type
_entity_poly.pdbx_seq_one_letter_code
_entity_poly.pdbx_strand_id
1 'polypeptide(L)'
;MCIRLAIGTVCLLATVASASADLLWGVNGHPITAYPGTRIERQLDFLRDLGMKSYRVDISSAGKAPELAALVKEAKARGIDILPVITPGGMDLDNKSADELYDKAHELAVTLASQFREDIRVWELGNEMENYAIIKPCERRDDGSQYPCEWGPAGGDGPLHYYGPRWAKVSAVLKGLSDGITEVDPSIRKAIGTAGWGHVGAFERMRQDGIKWDISVWHMYGQDPEWAFKRLAEYGRPIWVTEFNNPLGSQRSAQEQADGLKRAMTRLRELQDRYKVEAAHIYELLDETYWAPSYEAQMGLIKLIAKSDGGWTTGEPKPAYAAVRDLILGKRPLPRPRRDCDIAEIRPADPPPVRQARFAYCLVLGHRVDTEAIERSADALRVGETNLTKMILTLLNSDDFNGRYATFGLTDRSYISFLYLLFVDRPADPQGLDSYARHLNGGTMRREDVALGLMLSSEFQSKYAAHLDNDP
;
A
#
# COMPACT_ATOMS: atom_id res chain seq x y z
N MET A 1 7.96 19.19 -75.66
CA MET A 1 6.75 18.88 -74.88
C MET A 1 7.21 18.21 -73.59
N CYS A 2 7.42 18.98 -72.52
CA CYS A 2 7.88 18.46 -71.22
C CYS A 2 6.89 18.92 -70.15
N ILE A 3 6.07 17.99 -69.69
CA ILE A 3 5.12 18.19 -68.58
C ILE A 3 5.92 18.01 -67.29
N ARG A 4 6.00 19.07 -66.47
CA ARG A 4 6.49 18.98 -65.08
C ARG A 4 5.29 18.64 -64.19
N LEU A 5 5.29 17.45 -63.60
CA LEU A 5 4.39 17.10 -62.50
C LEU A 5 4.81 17.84 -61.23
N ALA A 6 3.88 18.59 -60.65
CA ALA A 6 3.98 19.08 -59.27
C ALA A 6 3.43 17.99 -58.34
N ILE A 7 4.28 17.48 -57.44
CA ILE A 7 3.86 16.59 -56.36
C ILE A 7 3.58 17.48 -55.14
N GLY A 8 2.31 17.60 -54.75
CA GLY A 8 1.90 18.26 -53.52
C GLY A 8 2.08 17.32 -52.32
N THR A 9 2.90 17.74 -51.36
CA THR A 9 3.07 17.05 -50.08
C THR A 9 1.88 17.37 -49.17
N VAL A 10 1.04 16.37 -48.91
CA VAL A 10 -0.02 16.45 -47.89
C VAL A 10 0.60 16.10 -46.54
N CYS A 11 0.76 17.08 -45.66
CA CYS A 11 1.10 16.84 -44.25
C CYS A 11 -0.16 16.36 -43.52
N LEU A 12 -0.25 15.05 -43.24
CA LEU A 12 -1.18 14.56 -42.22
C LEU A 12 -0.69 15.02 -40.84
N LEU A 13 -1.40 15.98 -40.24
CA LEU A 13 -1.36 16.22 -38.81
C LEU A 13 -2.01 15.03 -38.11
N ALA A 14 -1.21 14.05 -37.69
CA ALA A 14 -1.65 13.07 -36.73
C ALA A 14 -1.86 13.78 -35.39
N THR A 15 -3.11 13.98 -35.01
CA THR A 15 -3.46 14.29 -33.62
C THR A 15 -3.05 13.10 -32.78
N VAL A 16 -1.88 13.19 -32.13
CA VAL A 16 -1.53 12.28 -31.05
C VAL A 16 -2.54 12.56 -29.94
N ALA A 17 -3.58 11.74 -29.85
CA ALA A 17 -4.41 11.71 -28.66
C ALA A 17 -3.45 11.42 -27.49
N SER A 18 -3.27 12.39 -26.59
CA SER A 18 -2.56 12.14 -25.34
C SER A 18 -3.27 10.96 -24.67
N ALA A 19 -2.63 9.80 -24.64
CA ALA A 19 -3.10 8.71 -23.81
C ALA A 19 -3.20 9.26 -22.39
N SER A 20 -4.42 9.33 -21.85
CA SER A 20 -4.63 9.63 -20.43
C SER A 20 -3.77 8.62 -19.66
N ALA A 21 -2.88 9.11 -18.78
CA ALA A 21 -2.10 8.22 -17.94
C ALA A 21 -3.07 7.38 -17.10
N ASP A 22 -2.80 6.08 -16.94
CA ASP A 22 -3.62 5.21 -16.09
C ASP A 22 -3.70 5.78 -14.65
N LEU A 23 -4.80 5.52 -13.95
CA LEU A 23 -5.00 6.06 -12.60
C LEU A 23 -3.89 5.56 -11.67
N LEU A 24 -3.26 6.46 -10.93
CA LEU A 24 -2.23 6.11 -9.96
C LEU A 24 -2.87 5.41 -8.75
N TRP A 25 -2.66 4.09 -8.64
CA TRP A 25 -3.12 3.32 -7.50
C TRP A 25 -2.10 3.32 -6.36
N GLY A 26 -2.59 3.60 -5.15
CA GLY A 26 -1.84 3.53 -3.93
C GLY A 26 -2.62 2.93 -2.77
N VAL A 27 -2.01 2.98 -1.60
CA VAL A 27 -2.59 2.53 -0.33
C VAL A 27 -2.09 3.41 0.80
N ASN A 28 -2.83 3.48 1.88
CA ASN A 28 -2.43 4.11 3.13
C ASN A 28 -1.69 3.14 4.03
N GLY A 29 -0.83 3.67 4.87
CA GLY A 29 -0.41 2.96 6.06
C GLY A 29 0.47 3.81 6.96
N HIS A 30 0.75 3.25 8.12
CA HIS A 30 1.34 3.98 9.25
C HIS A 30 2.77 3.49 9.63
N PRO A 31 3.74 3.35 8.70
CA PRO A 31 5.02 2.67 8.98
C PRO A 31 5.95 3.39 9.93
N ILE A 32 5.68 4.67 10.18
CA ILE A 32 6.46 5.55 11.07
C ILE A 32 5.87 5.59 12.49
N THR A 33 4.56 5.35 12.62
CA THR A 33 3.79 5.60 13.84
C THR A 33 3.17 4.35 14.45
N ALA A 34 2.99 3.27 13.69
CA ALA A 34 2.20 2.11 14.06
C ALA A 34 2.94 0.77 13.97
N TYR A 35 2.25 -0.29 14.43
CA TYR A 35 2.60 -1.72 14.27
C TYR A 35 4.11 -2.06 14.45
N PRO A 36 4.71 -1.70 15.60
CA PRO A 36 6.12 -1.91 15.87
C PRO A 36 6.53 -3.38 15.65
N GLY A 37 7.67 -3.57 14.99
CA GLY A 37 8.20 -4.89 14.67
C GLY A 37 7.84 -5.41 13.27
N THR A 38 6.92 -4.76 12.54
CA THR A 38 6.78 -5.03 11.11
C THR A 38 7.87 -4.31 10.31
N ARG A 39 8.35 -4.96 9.26
CA ARG A 39 9.45 -4.46 8.41
C ARG A 39 8.90 -3.57 7.29
N ILE A 40 9.52 -2.40 7.06
CA ILE A 40 9.17 -1.48 5.96
C ILE A 40 9.27 -2.19 4.61
N GLU A 41 10.34 -2.96 4.40
CA GLU A 41 10.58 -3.68 3.15
C GLU A 41 9.44 -4.64 2.83
N ARG A 42 8.92 -5.33 3.86
CA ARG A 42 7.81 -6.27 3.71
C ARG A 42 6.52 -5.56 3.29
N GLN A 43 6.25 -4.39 3.85
CA GLN A 43 5.10 -3.57 3.47
C GLN A 43 5.22 -3.11 2.01
N LEU A 44 6.38 -2.58 1.62
CA LEU A 44 6.64 -2.15 0.24
C LEU A 44 6.60 -3.31 -0.76
N ASP A 45 7.00 -4.52 -0.36
CA ASP A 45 6.86 -5.71 -1.20
C ASP A 45 5.37 -6.09 -1.42
N PHE A 46 4.48 -5.85 -0.44
CA PHE A 46 3.03 -5.98 -0.65
C PHE A 46 2.50 -4.96 -1.65
N LEU A 47 2.94 -3.70 -1.59
CA LEU A 47 2.58 -2.68 -2.60
C LEU A 47 3.05 -3.11 -3.99
N ARG A 48 4.28 -3.62 -4.11
CA ARG A 48 4.82 -4.12 -5.37
C ARG A 48 3.98 -5.28 -5.93
N ASP A 49 3.61 -6.27 -5.12
CA ASP A 49 2.76 -7.39 -5.59
C ASP A 49 1.33 -6.95 -5.92
N LEU A 50 0.81 -5.90 -5.26
CA LEU A 50 -0.48 -5.27 -5.61
C LEU A 50 -0.42 -4.49 -6.94
N GLY A 51 0.77 -4.14 -7.42
CA GLY A 51 0.95 -3.25 -8.57
C GLY A 51 0.78 -1.77 -8.25
N MET A 52 0.74 -1.41 -6.96
CA MET A 52 0.60 -0.04 -6.50
C MET A 52 1.92 0.73 -6.62
N LYS A 53 1.80 2.02 -6.87
CA LYS A 53 2.95 2.92 -7.13
C LYS A 53 3.03 4.07 -6.15
N SER A 54 2.08 4.21 -5.24
CA SER A 54 2.11 5.25 -4.22
C SER A 54 1.78 4.70 -2.83
N TYR A 55 2.53 5.13 -1.81
CA TYR A 55 2.27 4.82 -0.42
C TYR A 55 2.00 6.10 0.37
N ARG A 56 0.75 6.29 0.82
CA ARG A 56 0.36 7.44 1.65
C ARG A 56 0.67 7.15 3.12
N VAL A 57 1.46 8.02 3.75
CA VAL A 57 1.98 7.80 5.11
C VAL A 57 1.97 9.06 5.95
N ASP A 58 1.68 8.92 7.24
CA ASP A 58 1.66 10.04 8.18
C ASP A 58 3.05 10.54 8.53
N ILE A 59 3.16 11.87 8.63
CA ILE A 59 4.30 12.54 9.23
C ILE A 59 3.81 13.64 10.18
N SER A 60 3.99 13.40 11.49
CA SER A 60 3.43 14.28 12.52
C SER A 60 4.37 15.38 13.00
N SER A 61 5.68 15.25 12.72
CA SER A 61 6.68 16.24 13.11
C SER A 61 7.97 16.10 12.31
N ALA A 62 8.79 17.16 12.30
CA ALA A 62 10.14 17.14 11.73
C ALA A 62 11.07 16.11 12.41
N GLY A 63 10.82 15.76 13.67
CA GLY A 63 11.59 14.74 14.39
C GLY A 63 11.47 13.33 13.80
N LYS A 64 10.49 13.10 12.93
CA LYS A 64 10.25 11.84 12.22
C LYS A 64 10.84 11.81 10.80
N ALA A 65 11.56 12.84 10.40
CA ALA A 65 12.21 12.91 9.11
C ALA A 65 13.25 11.78 8.87
N PRO A 66 14.04 11.31 9.86
CA PRO A 66 14.92 10.17 9.64
C PRO A 66 14.19 8.88 9.24
N GLU A 67 13.06 8.57 9.88
CA GLU A 67 12.22 7.42 9.53
C GLU A 67 11.59 7.58 8.14
N LEU A 68 11.11 8.78 7.79
CA LEU A 68 10.61 9.09 6.45
C LEU A 68 11.70 8.93 5.38
N ALA A 69 12.94 9.35 5.66
CA ALA A 69 14.06 9.19 4.73
C ALA A 69 14.41 7.72 4.48
N ALA A 70 14.40 6.89 5.53
CA ALA A 70 14.60 5.45 5.39
C ALA A 70 13.50 4.81 4.52
N LEU A 71 12.24 5.19 4.75
CA LEU A 71 11.10 4.73 3.96
C LEU A 71 11.21 5.16 2.50
N VAL A 72 11.48 6.43 2.22
CA VAL A 72 11.64 6.97 0.87
C VAL A 72 12.73 6.24 0.10
N LYS A 73 13.88 5.98 0.74
CA LYS A 73 14.97 5.21 0.13
C LYS A 73 14.52 3.80 -0.29
N GLU A 74 13.87 3.08 0.62
CA GLU A 74 13.40 1.71 0.35
C GLU A 74 12.27 1.66 -0.70
N ALA A 75 11.40 2.68 -0.72
CA ALA A 75 10.32 2.80 -1.68
C ALA A 75 10.83 3.11 -3.09
N LYS A 76 11.80 4.03 -3.22
CA LYS A 76 12.48 4.34 -4.48
C LYS A 76 13.12 3.11 -5.12
N ALA A 77 13.78 2.26 -4.32
CA ALA A 77 14.36 1.00 -4.81
C ALA A 77 13.32 0.05 -5.43
N ARG A 78 12.03 0.24 -5.12
CA ARG A 78 10.90 -0.56 -5.61
C ARG A 78 10.02 0.19 -6.62
N GLY A 79 10.40 1.41 -7.01
CA GLY A 79 9.60 2.27 -7.89
C GLY A 79 8.23 2.62 -7.29
N ILE A 80 8.22 2.92 -5.99
CA ILE A 80 7.05 3.38 -5.24
C ILE A 80 7.32 4.80 -4.76
N ASP A 81 6.40 5.71 -5.04
CA ASP A 81 6.43 7.08 -4.54
C ASP A 81 5.80 7.15 -3.14
N ILE A 82 6.42 7.90 -2.24
CA ILE A 82 5.82 8.21 -0.95
C ILE A 82 4.99 9.48 -1.09
N LEU A 83 3.74 9.43 -0.65
CA LEU A 83 2.87 10.59 -0.44
C LEU A 83 2.79 10.86 1.07
N PRO A 84 3.62 11.76 1.63
CA PRO A 84 3.48 12.10 3.02
C PRO A 84 2.21 12.95 3.22
N VAL A 85 1.41 12.59 4.22
CA VAL A 85 0.39 13.47 4.78
C VAL A 85 0.91 14.07 6.07
N ILE A 86 1.04 15.40 6.09
CA ILE A 86 1.41 16.12 7.30
C ILE A 86 0.20 16.11 8.22
N THR A 87 0.28 15.36 9.32
CA THR A 87 -0.74 15.29 10.38
C THR A 87 -0.22 16.02 11.61
N PRO A 88 -0.32 17.36 11.67
CA PRO A 88 0.47 18.15 12.59
C PRO A 88 -0.12 18.10 14.00
N GLY A 89 0.04 16.96 14.69
CA GLY A 89 -0.55 16.69 16.00
C GLY A 89 -0.03 17.57 17.14
N GLY A 90 1.05 18.33 16.91
CA GLY A 90 1.56 19.36 17.82
C GLY A 90 0.90 20.74 17.67
N MET A 91 -0.08 20.88 16.76
CA MET A 91 -0.86 22.10 16.58
C MET A 91 -1.94 22.12 17.65
N ASP A 92 -1.66 22.75 18.78
CA ASP A 92 -2.61 22.98 19.86
C ASP A 92 -3.70 23.98 19.42
N LEU A 93 -4.64 23.49 18.60
CA LEU A 93 -5.72 24.26 17.99
C LEU A 93 -6.62 24.90 19.04
N ASP A 94 -6.72 24.36 20.24
CA ASP A 94 -7.59 24.90 21.27
C ASP A 94 -6.99 26.16 21.91
N ASN A 95 -5.69 26.15 22.23
CA ASN A 95 -5.08 27.23 22.99
C ASN A 95 -4.33 28.27 22.15
N LYS A 96 -3.91 27.92 20.93
CA LYS A 96 -3.09 28.82 20.10
C LYS A 96 -3.91 29.79 19.26
N SER A 97 -3.33 30.97 19.05
CA SER A 97 -3.84 31.95 18.08
C SER A 97 -3.61 31.49 16.64
N ALA A 98 -4.36 32.07 15.70
CA ALA A 98 -4.19 31.78 14.28
C ALA A 98 -2.76 32.10 13.79
N ASP A 99 -2.20 33.24 14.20
CA ASP A 99 -0.84 33.63 13.80
C ASP A 99 0.23 32.65 14.30
N GLU A 100 0.16 32.24 15.58
CA GLU A 100 1.07 31.22 16.12
C GLU A 100 0.95 29.86 15.40
N LEU A 101 -0.27 29.49 15.00
CA LEU A 101 -0.52 28.25 14.27
C LEU A 101 0.04 28.32 12.84
N TYR A 102 -0.12 29.47 12.17
CA TYR A 102 0.46 29.71 10.86
C TYR A 102 1.99 29.58 10.91
N ASP A 103 2.65 30.29 11.84
CA ASP A 103 4.12 30.30 11.93
C ASP A 103 4.68 28.90 12.18
N LYS A 104 4.06 28.13 13.10
CA LYS A 104 4.46 26.75 13.40
C LYS A 104 4.25 25.82 12.20
N ALA A 105 3.12 25.94 11.51
CA ALA A 105 2.81 25.14 10.34
C ALA A 105 3.78 25.44 9.20
N HIS A 106 4.08 26.71 8.99
CA HIS A 106 5.07 27.17 8.03
C HIS A 106 6.46 26.60 8.31
N GLU A 107 6.96 26.74 9.55
CA GLU A 107 8.25 26.19 9.97
C GLU A 107 8.32 24.66 9.76
N LEU A 108 7.25 23.94 10.12
CA LEU A 108 7.17 22.49 9.92
C LEU A 108 7.26 22.12 8.43
N ALA A 109 6.50 22.80 7.57
CA ALA A 109 6.52 22.55 6.14
C ALA A 109 7.88 22.86 5.51
N VAL A 110 8.48 24.01 5.83
CA VAL A 110 9.83 24.37 5.34
C VAL A 110 10.85 23.33 5.77
N THR A 111 10.82 22.91 7.04
CA THR A 111 11.78 21.93 7.57
C THR A 111 11.67 20.59 6.84
N LEU A 112 10.46 20.05 6.69
CA LEU A 112 10.25 18.78 6.01
C LEU A 112 10.56 18.88 4.51
N ALA A 113 9.98 19.85 3.81
CA ALA A 113 10.17 19.95 2.35
C ALA A 113 11.62 20.25 1.96
N SER A 114 12.35 21.06 2.74
CA SER A 114 13.77 21.35 2.46
C SER A 114 14.62 20.08 2.47
N GLN A 115 14.33 19.15 3.36
CA GLN A 115 15.07 17.88 3.45
C GLN A 115 14.75 16.93 2.29
N PHE A 116 13.53 16.96 1.77
CA PHE A 116 13.05 15.98 0.77
C PHE A 116 12.79 16.58 -0.62
N ARG A 117 13.26 17.80 -0.89
CA ARG A 117 13.01 18.54 -2.15
C ARG A 117 13.26 17.74 -3.44
N GLU A 118 14.29 16.90 -3.46
CA GLU A 118 14.65 16.08 -4.62
C GLU A 118 13.91 14.73 -4.65
N ASP A 119 13.29 14.34 -3.52
CA ASP A 119 12.73 13.01 -3.32
C ASP A 119 11.21 12.97 -3.35
N ILE A 120 10.53 14.03 -2.87
CA ILE A 120 9.09 14.08 -2.71
C ILE A 120 8.53 15.32 -3.41
N ARG A 121 7.70 15.07 -4.43
CA ARG A 121 7.16 16.12 -5.32
C ARG A 121 5.70 16.47 -5.07
N VAL A 122 5.03 15.72 -4.19
CA VAL A 122 3.67 15.99 -3.73
C VAL A 122 3.59 15.79 -2.23
N TRP A 123 3.00 16.76 -1.53
CA TRP A 123 2.73 16.68 -0.10
C TRP A 123 1.24 16.89 0.13
N GLU A 124 0.65 16.03 0.96
CA GLU A 124 -0.69 16.27 1.48
C GLU A 124 -0.61 17.07 2.78
N LEU A 125 -1.34 18.19 2.84
CA LEU A 125 -1.20 19.18 3.89
C LEU A 125 -2.42 19.15 4.81
N GLY A 126 -2.25 18.55 5.98
CA GLY A 126 -3.34 18.28 6.91
C GLY A 126 -4.13 17.03 6.51
N ASN A 127 -4.67 16.34 7.52
CA ASN A 127 -5.65 15.28 7.32
C ASN A 127 -6.95 15.71 7.99
N GLU A 128 -8.00 15.92 7.20
CA GLU A 128 -9.36 16.21 7.69
C GLU A 128 -9.46 17.36 8.71
N MET A 129 -8.61 18.38 8.58
CA MET A 129 -8.49 19.47 9.55
C MET A 129 -9.80 20.26 9.72
N GLU A 130 -10.64 20.29 8.70
CA GLU A 130 -11.92 21.00 8.71
C GLU A 130 -12.93 20.41 9.71
N ASN A 131 -12.79 19.14 10.09
CA ASN A 131 -13.62 18.51 11.13
C ASN A 131 -13.61 19.32 12.43
N TYR A 132 -12.45 19.88 12.81
CA TYR A 132 -12.33 20.75 13.97
C TYR A 132 -13.25 21.97 13.90
N ALA A 133 -13.46 22.49 12.69
CA ALA A 133 -14.22 23.70 12.46
C ALA A 133 -15.72 23.48 12.26
N ILE A 134 -16.22 22.24 12.18
CA ILE A 134 -17.66 21.99 12.00
C ILE A 134 -18.48 22.73 13.06
N ILE A 135 -19.50 23.47 12.61
CA ILE A 135 -20.37 24.24 13.48
C ILE A 135 -21.29 23.31 14.27
N LYS A 136 -21.46 23.63 15.55
CA LYS A 136 -22.24 22.88 16.53
C LYS A 136 -23.56 23.59 16.84
N PRO A 137 -24.52 22.89 17.47
CA PRO A 137 -25.81 23.47 17.86
C PRO A 137 -25.66 24.78 18.65
N CYS A 138 -26.54 25.75 18.36
CA CYS A 138 -26.58 27.09 18.95
C CYS A 138 -25.39 28.03 18.64
N GLU A 139 -24.34 27.58 17.95
CA GLU A 139 -23.22 28.45 17.58
C GLU A 139 -23.64 29.47 16.53
N ARG A 140 -23.00 30.65 16.56
CA ARG A 140 -23.29 31.72 15.59
C ARG A 140 -22.52 31.48 14.30
N ARG A 141 -23.21 31.56 13.17
CA ARG A 141 -22.63 31.54 11.82
C ARG A 141 -21.99 32.88 11.51
N ASP A 142 -21.11 32.88 10.51
CA ASP A 142 -20.37 34.08 10.10
C ASP A 142 -21.26 35.17 9.47
N ASP A 143 -22.44 34.79 8.97
CA ASP A 143 -23.47 35.73 8.49
C ASP A 143 -24.30 36.38 9.63
N GLY A 144 -23.98 36.03 10.88
CA GLY A 144 -24.64 36.54 12.07
C GLY A 144 -25.89 35.76 12.49
N SER A 145 -26.37 34.80 11.69
CA SER A 145 -27.47 33.92 12.07
C SER A 145 -27.04 32.87 13.10
N GLN A 146 -27.98 32.35 13.89
CA GLN A 146 -27.71 31.26 14.82
C GLN A 146 -27.91 29.90 14.13
N TYR A 147 -26.96 29.00 14.28
CA TYR A 147 -27.14 27.60 13.89
C TYR A 147 -28.15 26.94 14.84
N PRO A 148 -29.20 26.28 14.30
CA PRO A 148 -30.31 25.79 15.12
C PRO A 148 -29.85 24.90 16.28
N CYS A 149 -30.44 25.12 17.45
CA CYS A 149 -30.08 24.44 18.69
C CYS A 149 -30.56 22.98 18.72
N GLU A 150 -31.59 22.68 17.95
CA GLU A 150 -32.22 21.37 17.84
C GLU A 150 -31.57 20.46 16.77
N TRP A 151 -30.61 20.98 16.00
CA TRP A 151 -29.87 20.19 15.00
C TRP A 151 -28.69 19.46 15.65
N GLY A 152 -28.09 18.52 14.91
CA GLY A 152 -26.76 17.99 15.23
C GLY A 152 -25.65 18.88 14.65
N PRO A 153 -24.37 18.48 14.79
CA PRO A 153 -23.27 19.10 14.05
C PRO A 153 -23.59 19.20 12.55
N ALA A 154 -23.15 20.29 11.91
CA ALA A 154 -23.45 20.49 10.48
C ALA A 154 -22.72 19.46 9.59
N GLY A 155 -23.28 19.22 8.40
CA GLY A 155 -22.73 18.26 7.43
C GLY A 155 -21.59 18.77 6.55
N GLY A 156 -21.18 20.03 6.69
CA GLY A 156 -20.03 20.61 5.97
C GLY A 156 -20.26 21.03 4.51
N ASP A 157 -21.49 20.95 4.01
CA ASP A 157 -21.87 21.16 2.58
C ASP A 157 -21.82 22.62 2.13
N GLY A 158 -21.82 23.57 3.06
CA GLY A 158 -21.69 24.99 2.79
C GLY A 158 -20.61 25.67 3.64
N PRO A 159 -20.12 26.84 3.23
CA PRO A 159 -19.10 27.58 3.98
C PRO A 159 -19.59 28.03 5.38
N LEU A 160 -20.90 28.16 5.58
CA LEU A 160 -21.51 28.50 6.87
C LEU A 160 -21.71 27.29 7.80
N HIS A 161 -21.31 26.09 7.37
CA HIS A 161 -21.31 24.88 8.21
C HIS A 161 -20.01 24.73 9.01
N TYR A 162 -19.16 25.75 8.97
CA TYR A 162 -17.95 25.85 9.76
C TYR A 162 -18.04 27.07 10.69
N TYR A 163 -17.72 26.87 11.96
CA TYR A 163 -17.67 27.91 12.96
C TYR A 163 -16.44 28.79 12.74
N GLY A 164 -16.65 30.07 12.40
CA GLY A 164 -15.61 31.01 11.99
C GLY A 164 -14.35 31.03 12.86
N PRO A 165 -14.48 31.14 14.21
CA PRO A 165 -13.32 31.14 15.09
C PRO A 165 -12.46 29.87 15.03
N ARG A 166 -13.08 28.69 14.85
CA ARG A 166 -12.32 27.43 14.67
C ARG A 166 -11.78 27.31 13.24
N TRP A 167 -12.55 27.76 12.24
CA TRP A 167 -12.10 27.80 10.85
C TRP A 167 -10.85 28.68 10.67
N ALA A 168 -10.78 29.85 11.32
CA ALA A 168 -9.62 30.73 11.24
C ALA A 168 -8.31 30.02 11.66
N LYS A 169 -8.39 29.12 12.65
CA LYS A 169 -7.25 28.31 13.11
C LYS A 169 -6.88 27.21 12.11
N VAL A 170 -7.88 26.51 11.55
CA VAL A 170 -7.68 25.52 10.48
C VAL A 170 -7.05 26.18 9.25
N SER A 171 -7.60 27.31 8.83
CA SER A 171 -7.13 28.13 7.71
C SER A 171 -5.68 28.55 7.91
N ALA A 172 -5.31 29.02 9.10
CA ALA A 172 -3.94 29.38 9.43
C ALA A 172 -2.95 28.21 9.29
N VAL A 173 -3.30 27.02 9.79
CA VAL A 173 -2.44 25.82 9.65
C VAL A 173 -2.29 25.43 8.18
N LEU A 174 -3.39 25.28 7.44
CA LEU A 174 -3.36 24.87 6.04
C LEU A 174 -2.59 25.88 5.18
N LYS A 175 -2.78 27.18 5.43
CA LYS A 175 -2.07 28.25 4.75
C LYS A 175 -0.58 28.24 5.08
N GLY A 176 -0.21 28.10 6.36
CA GLY A 176 1.19 28.01 6.78
C GLY A 176 1.91 26.83 6.13
N LEU A 177 1.28 25.65 6.12
CA LEU A 177 1.81 24.49 5.40
C LEU A 177 2.00 24.79 3.90
N SER A 178 0.97 25.32 3.24
CA SER A 178 1.00 25.64 1.81
C SER A 178 2.10 26.64 1.44
N ASP A 179 2.20 27.73 2.20
CA ASP A 179 3.16 28.80 1.95
C ASP A 179 4.58 28.30 2.24
N GLY A 180 4.79 27.50 3.29
CA GLY A 180 6.09 26.90 3.60
C GLY A 180 6.59 25.91 2.54
N ILE A 181 5.72 25.05 1.99
CA ILE A 181 6.09 24.20 0.84
C ILE A 181 6.47 25.06 -0.37
N THR A 182 5.70 26.12 -0.63
CA THR A 182 5.92 27.02 -1.77
C THR A 182 7.23 27.81 -1.65
N GLU A 183 7.62 28.21 -0.43
CA GLU A 183 8.89 28.88 -0.14
C GLU A 183 10.10 28.00 -0.52
N VAL A 184 10.04 26.71 -0.18
CA VAL A 184 11.12 25.76 -0.48
C VAL A 184 11.24 25.53 -1.99
N ASP A 185 10.13 25.19 -2.64
CA ASP A 185 10.09 24.99 -4.08
C ASP A 185 8.64 25.11 -4.59
N PRO A 186 8.30 26.16 -5.36
CA PRO A 186 6.94 26.38 -5.84
C PRO A 186 6.45 25.32 -6.84
N SER A 187 7.34 24.45 -7.35
CA SER A 187 6.99 23.34 -8.22
C SER A 187 6.64 22.04 -7.47
N ILE A 188 6.75 22.01 -6.14
CA ILE A 188 6.20 20.93 -5.30
C ILE A 188 4.68 21.11 -5.22
N ARG A 189 3.91 20.06 -5.54
CA ARG A 189 2.45 20.13 -5.52
C ARG A 189 1.91 19.97 -4.10
N LYS A 190 0.96 20.83 -3.73
CA LYS A 190 0.24 20.79 -2.45
C LYS A 190 -1.12 20.12 -2.65
N ALA A 191 -1.34 18.98 -2.03
CA ALA A 191 -2.63 18.31 -1.99
C ALA A 191 -3.35 18.70 -0.68
N ILE A 192 -4.58 19.22 -0.78
CA ILE A 192 -5.38 19.63 0.38
C ILE A 192 -6.83 19.19 0.15
N GLY A 193 -7.47 18.66 1.20
CA GLY A 193 -8.82 18.13 1.09
C GLY A 193 -9.54 18.02 2.42
N THR A 194 -10.51 17.11 2.45
CA THR A 194 -11.49 16.98 3.53
C THR A 194 -11.78 15.52 3.85
N ALA A 195 -12.47 15.27 4.96
CA ALA A 195 -12.99 13.97 5.40
C ALA A 195 -14.02 13.33 4.45
N GLY A 196 -14.20 13.90 3.26
CA GLY A 196 -15.12 13.40 2.26
C GLY A 196 -16.56 13.81 2.55
N TRP A 197 -17.44 12.81 2.68
CA TRP A 197 -18.89 12.95 2.53
C TRP A 197 -19.49 14.18 3.25
N GLY A 198 -20.03 15.10 2.46
CA GLY A 198 -20.66 16.34 2.95
C GLY A 198 -19.72 17.55 2.98
N HIS A 199 -18.41 17.38 3.03
CA HIS A 199 -17.49 18.47 3.43
C HIS A 199 -17.05 19.42 2.30
N VAL A 200 -17.82 19.53 1.23
CA VAL A 200 -17.46 20.36 0.06
C VAL A 200 -17.36 21.86 0.35
N GLY A 201 -18.00 22.35 1.42
CA GLY A 201 -17.96 23.75 1.84
C GLY A 201 -16.57 24.22 2.28
N ALA A 202 -15.70 23.32 2.74
CA ALA A 202 -14.35 23.68 3.16
C ALA A 202 -13.51 24.20 1.98
N PHE A 203 -13.69 23.67 0.77
CA PHE A 203 -13.00 24.18 -0.43
C PHE A 203 -13.37 25.62 -0.76
N GLU A 204 -14.63 25.99 -0.52
CA GLU A 204 -15.07 27.36 -0.72
C GLU A 204 -14.41 28.30 0.29
N ARG A 205 -14.32 27.87 1.55
CA ARG A 205 -13.61 28.59 2.59
C ARG A 205 -12.11 28.73 2.31
N MET A 206 -11.45 27.65 1.88
CA MET A 206 -10.03 27.69 1.47
C MET A 206 -9.80 28.69 0.33
N ARG A 207 -10.71 28.76 -0.66
CA ARG A 207 -10.66 29.75 -1.74
C ARG A 207 -10.84 31.18 -1.22
N GLN A 208 -11.81 31.39 -0.33
CA GLN A 208 -12.09 32.71 0.27
C GLN A 208 -10.89 33.25 1.06
N ASP A 209 -10.20 32.36 1.78
CA ASP A 209 -9.04 32.71 2.60
C ASP A 209 -7.72 32.75 1.80
N GLY A 210 -7.77 32.48 0.49
CA GLY A 210 -6.61 32.56 -0.40
C GLY A 210 -5.57 31.46 -0.19
N ILE A 211 -5.97 30.32 0.36
CA ILE A 211 -5.07 29.15 0.53
C ILE A 211 -4.74 28.58 -0.85
N LYS A 212 -3.47 28.28 -1.10
CA LYS A 212 -3.00 27.76 -2.39
C LYS A 212 -2.79 26.25 -2.32
N TRP A 213 -3.70 25.49 -2.92
CA TRP A 213 -3.48 24.07 -3.19
C TRP A 213 -3.29 23.82 -4.69
N ASP A 214 -2.91 22.61 -5.08
CA ASP A 214 -2.74 22.18 -6.47
C ASP A 214 -3.59 20.96 -6.81
N ILE A 215 -3.91 20.13 -5.81
CA ILE A 215 -4.70 18.91 -5.92
C ILE A 215 -5.82 18.95 -4.87
N SER A 216 -7.07 18.73 -5.30
CA SER A 216 -8.20 18.60 -4.39
C SER A 216 -8.29 17.16 -3.88
N VAL A 217 -8.17 16.98 -2.56
CA VAL A 217 -8.20 15.66 -1.92
C VAL A 217 -9.61 15.30 -1.42
N TRP A 218 -10.02 14.05 -1.58
CA TRP A 218 -11.33 13.57 -1.14
C TRP A 218 -11.26 12.18 -0.53
N HIS A 219 -11.95 11.95 0.59
CA HIS A 219 -12.10 10.62 1.20
C HIS A 219 -13.47 10.01 0.85
N MET A 220 -13.56 8.69 0.71
CA MET A 220 -14.85 8.02 0.45
C MET A 220 -14.93 6.58 0.98
N TYR A 221 -16.03 6.24 1.62
CA TYR A 221 -16.23 4.92 2.22
C TYR A 221 -17.55 4.31 1.72
N GLY A 222 -17.53 3.83 0.47
CA GLY A 222 -18.62 3.12 -0.19
C GLY A 222 -19.65 3.95 -0.96
N GLN A 223 -19.68 5.28 -0.78
CA GLN A 223 -20.60 6.15 -1.50
C GLN A 223 -20.08 6.47 -2.92
N ASP A 224 -20.99 6.80 -3.85
CA ASP A 224 -20.61 7.33 -5.15
C ASP A 224 -20.14 8.79 -5.00
N PRO A 225 -18.86 9.11 -5.33
CA PRO A 225 -18.31 10.43 -5.11
C PRO A 225 -18.66 11.43 -6.23
N GLU A 226 -19.38 11.02 -7.29
CA GLU A 226 -19.56 11.87 -8.48
C GLU A 226 -20.16 13.25 -8.15
N TRP A 227 -21.10 13.33 -7.20
CA TRP A 227 -21.70 14.61 -6.81
C TRP A 227 -20.66 15.58 -6.25
N ALA A 228 -19.71 15.08 -5.44
CA ALA A 228 -18.63 15.87 -4.87
C ALA A 228 -17.62 16.22 -5.96
N PHE A 229 -17.28 15.27 -6.85
CA PHE A 229 -16.35 15.53 -7.95
C PHE A 229 -16.85 16.61 -8.91
N LYS A 230 -18.16 16.69 -9.16
CA LYS A 230 -18.76 17.82 -9.90
C LYS A 230 -18.43 19.16 -9.26
N ARG A 231 -18.53 19.24 -7.92
CA ARG A 231 -18.23 20.47 -7.15
C ARG A 231 -16.72 20.75 -7.12
N LEU A 232 -15.89 19.73 -6.93
CA LEU A 232 -14.43 19.87 -6.89
C LEU A 232 -13.86 20.29 -8.26
N ALA A 233 -14.45 19.81 -9.36
CA ALA A 233 -14.02 20.16 -10.71
C ALA A 233 -14.18 21.67 -11.01
N GLU A 234 -15.06 22.38 -10.32
CA GLU A 234 -15.22 23.83 -10.46
C GLU A 234 -13.97 24.62 -10.07
N TYR A 235 -13.10 24.05 -9.21
CA TYR A 235 -11.83 24.69 -8.84
C TYR A 235 -10.74 24.52 -9.90
N GLY A 236 -10.99 23.76 -10.97
CA GLY A 236 -10.07 23.58 -12.09
C GLY A 236 -8.82 22.76 -11.78
N ARG A 237 -8.84 21.99 -10.68
CA ARG A 237 -7.73 21.18 -10.18
C ARG A 237 -8.01 19.69 -10.33
N PRO A 238 -6.98 18.84 -10.47
CA PRO A 238 -7.16 17.39 -10.41
C PRO A 238 -7.63 16.94 -9.04
N ILE A 239 -8.23 15.75 -9.01
CA ILE A 239 -8.79 15.12 -7.81
C ILE A 239 -7.95 13.90 -7.44
N TRP A 240 -7.54 13.82 -6.18
CA TRP A 240 -6.95 12.61 -5.61
C TRP A 240 -7.88 12.06 -4.54
N VAL A 241 -8.14 10.75 -4.59
CA VAL A 241 -8.88 10.06 -3.54
C VAL A 241 -7.88 9.41 -2.59
N THR A 242 -7.46 10.12 -1.56
CA THR A 242 -6.34 9.68 -0.72
C THR A 242 -6.75 8.70 0.37
N GLU A 243 -8.06 8.50 0.57
CA GLU A 243 -8.60 7.43 1.40
C GLU A 243 -9.89 6.86 0.79
N PHE A 244 -9.91 5.56 0.51
CA PHE A 244 -11.15 4.85 0.27
C PHE A 244 -11.14 3.40 0.74
N ASN A 245 -12.32 2.91 1.14
CA ASN A 245 -12.54 1.48 1.37
C ASN A 245 -14.04 1.13 1.28
N ASN A 246 -14.35 -0.15 1.43
CA ASN A 246 -15.67 -0.58 1.84
C ASN A 246 -15.99 0.02 3.23
N PRO A 247 -17.21 0.52 3.46
CA PRO A 247 -17.60 1.00 4.78
C PRO A 247 -17.35 -0.06 5.84
N LEU A 248 -16.70 0.33 6.94
CA LEU A 248 -16.34 -0.55 8.05
C LEU A 248 -15.39 -1.70 7.67
N GLY A 249 -14.65 -1.58 6.56
CA GLY A 249 -13.63 -2.54 6.15
C GLY A 249 -14.21 -3.94 6.00
N SER A 250 -13.60 -4.92 6.68
CA SER A 250 -14.05 -6.31 6.73
C SER A 250 -14.91 -6.67 7.95
N GLN A 251 -15.39 -5.69 8.74
CA GLN A 251 -16.12 -5.93 10.01
C GLN A 251 -17.35 -6.82 9.83
N ARG A 252 -18.05 -6.69 8.70
CA ARG A 252 -19.19 -7.55 8.36
C ARG A 252 -18.74 -8.86 7.73
N SER A 253 -17.90 -8.79 6.69
CA SER A 253 -17.20 -9.95 6.13
C SER A 253 -16.02 -9.52 5.26
N ALA A 254 -15.03 -10.40 5.15
CA ALA A 254 -13.88 -10.16 4.27
C ALA A 254 -14.25 -10.16 2.77
N GLN A 255 -15.34 -10.83 2.39
CA GLN A 255 -15.84 -10.81 1.00
C GLN A 255 -16.56 -9.50 0.68
N GLU A 256 -17.35 -8.96 1.60
CA GLU A 256 -18.02 -7.66 1.42
C GLU A 256 -17.00 -6.54 1.22
N GLN A 257 -15.88 -6.56 1.96
CA GLN A 257 -14.77 -5.64 1.74
C GLN A 257 -14.23 -5.72 0.30
N ALA A 258 -13.98 -6.94 -0.19
CA ALA A 258 -13.47 -7.18 -1.54
C ALA A 258 -14.44 -6.67 -2.62
N ASP A 259 -15.73 -6.95 -2.46
CA ASP A 259 -16.76 -6.51 -3.41
C ASP A 259 -16.94 -4.97 -3.37
N GLY A 260 -16.86 -4.37 -2.18
CA GLY A 260 -16.91 -2.92 -2.00
C GLY A 260 -15.74 -2.19 -2.67
N LEU A 261 -14.52 -2.66 -2.43
CA LEU A 261 -13.32 -2.13 -3.09
C LEU A 261 -13.39 -2.29 -4.61
N LYS A 262 -13.87 -3.43 -5.11
CA LYS A 262 -14.07 -3.62 -6.55
C LYS A 262 -15.04 -2.60 -7.15
N ARG A 263 -16.17 -2.34 -6.47
CA ARG A 263 -17.12 -1.30 -6.91
C ARG A 263 -16.48 0.08 -6.90
N ALA A 264 -15.81 0.45 -5.81
CA ALA A 264 -15.16 1.76 -5.67
C ALA A 264 -14.08 1.98 -6.74
N MET A 265 -13.16 1.02 -6.92
CA MET A 265 -12.09 1.12 -7.91
C MET A 265 -12.63 1.20 -9.34
N THR A 266 -13.65 0.41 -9.67
CA THR A 266 -14.31 0.49 -10.99
C THR A 266 -14.92 1.87 -11.21
N ARG A 267 -15.64 2.38 -10.20
CA ARG A 267 -16.26 3.70 -10.25
C ARG A 267 -15.24 4.83 -10.42
N LEU A 268 -14.11 4.77 -9.72
CA LEU A 268 -13.05 5.76 -9.85
C LEU A 268 -12.45 5.79 -11.26
N ARG A 269 -12.28 4.62 -11.91
CA ARG A 269 -11.86 4.56 -13.32
C ARG A 269 -12.90 5.17 -14.26
N GLU A 270 -14.19 4.93 -14.04
CA GLU A 270 -15.26 5.55 -14.85
C GLU A 270 -15.28 7.08 -14.73
N LEU A 271 -14.92 7.61 -13.55
CA LEU A 271 -14.92 9.04 -13.26
C LEU A 271 -13.61 9.73 -13.65
N GLN A 272 -12.55 8.96 -13.98
CA GLN A 272 -11.18 9.42 -14.20
C GLN A 272 -11.10 10.58 -15.20
N ASP A 273 -11.44 10.32 -16.46
CA ASP A 273 -11.27 11.30 -17.54
C ASP A 273 -12.22 12.50 -17.37
N ARG A 274 -13.42 12.24 -16.83
CA ARG A 274 -14.46 13.26 -16.68
C ARG A 274 -14.12 14.31 -15.63
N TYR A 275 -13.48 13.90 -14.53
CA TYR A 275 -13.21 14.76 -13.38
C TYR A 275 -11.73 14.95 -13.08
N LYS A 276 -10.84 14.48 -13.97
CA LYS A 276 -9.38 14.50 -13.78
C LYS A 276 -8.97 13.85 -12.46
N VAL A 277 -9.51 12.66 -12.19
CA VAL A 277 -9.06 11.85 -11.06
C VAL A 277 -7.68 11.30 -11.43
N GLU A 278 -6.65 11.65 -10.68
CA GLU A 278 -5.27 11.28 -11.03
C GLU A 278 -4.72 10.15 -10.16
N ALA A 279 -5.16 10.06 -8.90
CA ALA A 279 -4.70 9.05 -7.96
C ALA A 279 -5.81 8.59 -7.00
N ALA A 280 -5.68 7.35 -6.52
CA ALA A 280 -6.55 6.80 -5.49
C ALA A 280 -5.81 5.85 -4.55
N HIS A 281 -6.01 6.00 -3.24
CA HIS A 281 -5.33 5.26 -2.18
C HIS A 281 -6.32 4.53 -1.28
N ILE A 282 -6.18 3.21 -1.20
CA ILE A 282 -7.00 2.40 -0.30
C ILE A 282 -6.62 2.70 1.15
N TYR A 283 -7.58 2.93 2.03
CA TYR A 283 -7.36 3.00 3.48
C TYR A 283 -7.76 1.66 4.10
N GLU A 284 -6.88 0.68 4.32
CA GLU A 284 -5.40 0.79 4.33
C GLU A 284 -4.69 -0.55 4.03
N LEU A 285 -3.35 -0.59 4.14
CA LEU A 285 -2.54 -1.77 3.82
C LEU A 285 -2.68 -2.88 4.86
N LEU A 286 -2.40 -2.59 6.13
CA LEU A 286 -2.40 -3.55 7.22
C LEU A 286 -3.60 -3.30 8.12
N ASP A 287 -4.16 -4.33 8.73
CA ASP A 287 -5.12 -4.14 9.81
C ASP A 287 -4.44 -3.49 11.02
N GLU A 288 -5.15 -2.60 11.71
CA GLU A 288 -4.73 -2.09 13.02
C GLU A 288 -5.43 -2.83 14.16
N THR A 289 -5.19 -4.14 14.28
CA THR A 289 -5.97 -5.04 15.14
C THR A 289 -6.06 -4.62 16.62
N TYR A 290 -5.14 -3.79 17.10
CA TYR A 290 -5.15 -3.23 18.46
C TYR A 290 -6.27 -2.21 18.70
N TRP A 291 -6.93 -1.68 17.66
CA TRP A 291 -8.09 -0.81 17.80
C TRP A 291 -9.42 -1.55 18.01
N ALA A 292 -9.41 -2.88 18.09
CA ALA A 292 -10.63 -3.65 18.30
C ALA A 292 -11.36 -3.19 19.60
N PRO A 293 -12.70 -3.05 19.58
CA PRO A 293 -13.65 -3.49 18.55
C PRO A 293 -13.97 -2.44 17.46
N SER A 294 -13.23 -1.33 17.38
CA SER A 294 -13.41 -0.33 16.32
C SER A 294 -13.30 -0.96 14.93
N TYR A 295 -14.01 -0.38 13.95
CA TYR A 295 -13.89 -0.82 12.55
C TYR A 295 -12.48 -0.58 11.98
N GLU A 296 -11.73 0.40 12.53
CA GLU A 296 -10.32 0.66 12.20
C GLU A 296 -9.47 -0.61 12.26
N ALA A 297 -9.77 -1.51 13.21
CA ALA A 297 -9.07 -2.77 13.38
C ALA A 297 -9.16 -3.74 12.20
N GLN A 298 -10.01 -3.43 11.21
CA GLN A 298 -10.38 -4.34 10.12
C GLN A 298 -10.38 -3.67 8.74
N MET A 299 -9.72 -2.51 8.59
CA MET A 299 -9.64 -1.75 7.34
C MET A 299 -8.57 -2.28 6.37
N GLY A 300 -7.57 -2.99 6.87
CA GLY A 300 -6.43 -3.47 6.10
C GLY A 300 -6.78 -4.46 4.99
N LEU A 301 -5.91 -4.53 3.98
CA LEU A 301 -5.89 -5.60 2.98
C LEU A 301 -5.17 -6.85 3.49
N ILE A 302 -4.26 -6.70 4.46
CA ILE A 302 -3.50 -7.78 5.07
C ILE A 302 -3.78 -7.79 6.58
N LYS A 303 -4.01 -8.98 7.15
CA LYS A 303 -4.17 -9.13 8.60
C LYS A 303 -2.90 -8.71 9.34
N LEU A 304 -3.05 -8.22 10.55
CA LEU A 304 -1.94 -8.00 11.48
C LEU A 304 -2.06 -8.98 12.65
N ILE A 305 -0.94 -9.58 13.03
CA ILE A 305 -0.89 -10.64 14.06
C ILE A 305 0.06 -10.19 15.16
N ALA A 306 -0.41 -10.26 16.41
CA ALA A 306 0.40 -9.98 17.58
C ALA A 306 1.45 -11.08 17.75
N LYS A 307 2.71 -10.69 18.00
CA LYS A 307 3.78 -11.59 18.39
C LYS A 307 3.80 -11.74 19.91
N SER A 308 4.30 -12.88 20.39
CA SER A 308 4.46 -13.14 21.82
C SER A 308 5.47 -12.21 22.52
N ASP A 309 6.34 -11.56 21.76
CA ASP A 309 7.37 -10.62 22.23
C ASP A 309 6.89 -9.15 22.33
N GLY A 310 5.60 -8.89 22.11
CA GLY A 310 5.02 -7.55 22.22
C GLY A 310 5.08 -6.69 20.96
N GLY A 311 5.51 -7.24 19.82
CA GLY A 311 5.42 -6.58 18.51
C GLY A 311 4.35 -7.17 17.59
N TRP A 312 4.37 -6.76 16.33
CA TRP A 312 3.44 -7.21 15.30
C TRP A 312 4.14 -7.88 14.12
N THR A 313 3.43 -8.76 13.42
CA THR A 313 3.84 -9.31 12.14
C THR A 313 2.65 -9.33 11.17
N THR A 314 2.94 -9.30 9.88
CA THR A 314 1.92 -9.41 8.84
C THR A 314 1.38 -10.84 8.80
N GLY A 315 0.06 -10.98 8.73
CA GLY A 315 -0.66 -12.24 8.59
C GLY A 315 -1.13 -12.50 7.15
N GLU A 316 -2.20 -13.28 7.03
CA GLU A 316 -2.78 -13.66 5.75
C GLU A 316 -3.33 -12.43 4.97
N PRO A 317 -3.03 -12.31 3.66
CA PRO A 317 -3.76 -11.40 2.78
C PRO A 317 -5.26 -11.74 2.73
N LYS A 318 -6.12 -10.74 2.89
CA LYS A 318 -7.58 -10.92 2.81
C LYS A 318 -8.05 -11.13 1.36
N PRO A 319 -9.27 -11.63 1.12
CA PRO A 319 -9.88 -11.66 -0.22
C PRO A 319 -9.81 -10.31 -0.96
N ALA A 320 -9.93 -9.20 -0.22
CA ALA A 320 -9.77 -7.85 -0.73
C ALA A 320 -8.41 -7.62 -1.42
N TYR A 321 -7.31 -8.14 -0.84
CA TYR A 321 -5.98 -8.04 -1.41
C TYR A 321 -5.93 -8.63 -2.83
N ALA A 322 -6.43 -9.85 -3.00
CA ALA A 322 -6.45 -10.53 -4.29
C ALA A 322 -7.35 -9.81 -5.30
N ALA A 323 -8.53 -9.33 -4.87
CA ALA A 323 -9.45 -8.59 -5.74
C ALA A 323 -8.84 -7.28 -6.25
N VAL A 324 -8.19 -6.51 -5.37
CA VAL A 324 -7.49 -5.27 -5.71
C VAL A 324 -6.34 -5.56 -6.67
N ARG A 325 -5.49 -6.54 -6.35
CA ARG A 325 -4.38 -6.96 -7.22
C ARG A 325 -4.87 -7.30 -8.62
N ASP A 326 -5.93 -8.11 -8.73
CA ASP A 326 -6.46 -8.57 -10.01
C ASP A 326 -7.07 -7.43 -10.84
N LEU A 327 -7.57 -6.36 -10.21
CA LEU A 327 -8.05 -5.16 -10.90
C LEU A 327 -6.90 -4.31 -11.47
N ILE A 328 -5.75 -4.28 -10.80
CA ILE A 328 -4.58 -3.51 -11.22
C ILE A 328 -3.76 -4.28 -12.24
N LEU A 329 -3.42 -5.54 -11.95
CA LEU A 329 -2.46 -6.35 -12.71
C LEU A 329 -3.10 -7.44 -13.57
N GLY A 330 -4.42 -7.63 -13.48
CA GLY A 330 -5.12 -8.76 -14.06
C GLY A 330 -5.07 -10.02 -13.19
N LYS A 331 -5.97 -10.95 -13.49
CA LYS A 331 -6.14 -12.20 -12.72
C LYS A 331 -4.87 -13.03 -12.68
N ARG A 332 -4.38 -13.34 -11.48
CA ARG A 332 -3.29 -14.29 -11.28
C ARG A 332 -3.81 -15.73 -11.19
N PRO A 333 -3.41 -16.64 -12.10
CA PRO A 333 -3.70 -18.06 -11.91
C PRO A 333 -2.97 -18.57 -10.68
N LEU A 334 -3.56 -19.54 -9.98
CA LEU A 334 -2.88 -20.20 -8.86
C LEU A 334 -1.57 -20.85 -9.38
N PRO A 335 -0.42 -20.55 -8.76
CA PRO A 335 0.84 -21.09 -9.21
C PRO A 335 0.88 -22.60 -9.00
N ARG A 336 1.59 -23.29 -9.89
CA ARG A 336 1.94 -24.69 -9.75
C ARG A 336 3.45 -24.82 -9.86
N PRO A 337 4.08 -25.72 -9.08
CA PRO A 337 5.49 -26.05 -9.27
C PRO A 337 5.75 -26.47 -10.72
N ARG A 338 6.87 -26.04 -11.28
CA ARG A 338 7.31 -26.39 -12.63
C ARG A 338 8.79 -26.73 -12.57
N ARG A 339 9.17 -27.93 -12.98
CA ARG A 339 10.57 -28.37 -12.99
C ARG A 339 11.02 -28.59 -14.43
N ASP A 340 11.98 -27.78 -14.85
CA ASP A 340 12.75 -27.86 -16.09
C ASP A 340 14.03 -28.69 -15.89
N CYS A 341 14.21 -29.23 -14.68
CA CYS A 341 15.26 -30.16 -14.27
C CYS A 341 14.62 -31.45 -13.75
N ASP A 342 15.33 -32.56 -13.87
CA ASP A 342 14.88 -33.84 -13.34
C ASP A 342 15.69 -34.20 -12.08
N ILE A 343 14.98 -34.40 -10.97
CA ILE A 343 15.58 -34.83 -9.70
C ILE A 343 16.19 -36.24 -9.85
N ALA A 344 15.58 -37.10 -10.68
CA ALA A 344 16.08 -38.45 -10.92
C ALA A 344 17.42 -38.48 -11.69
N GLU A 345 17.76 -37.42 -12.41
CA GLU A 345 19.06 -37.29 -13.09
C GLU A 345 20.20 -36.91 -12.14
N ILE A 346 19.90 -36.51 -10.90
CA ILE A 346 20.91 -36.20 -9.89
C ILE A 346 21.56 -37.50 -9.43
N ARG A 347 22.85 -37.66 -9.72
CA ARG A 347 23.56 -38.92 -9.52
C ARG A 347 23.74 -39.16 -8.02
N PRO A 348 23.34 -40.34 -7.50
CA PRO A 348 23.63 -40.72 -6.12
C PRO A 348 25.14 -40.68 -5.83
N ALA A 349 25.98 -41.03 -6.80
CA ALA A 349 27.44 -41.02 -6.68
C ALA A 349 28.09 -39.62 -6.60
N ASP A 350 27.35 -38.53 -6.81
CA ASP A 350 27.88 -37.17 -6.58
C ASP A 350 28.25 -37.00 -5.10
N PRO A 351 29.30 -36.23 -4.75
CA PRO A 351 29.61 -35.92 -3.36
C PRO A 351 28.37 -35.37 -2.63
N PRO A 352 28.05 -35.79 -1.39
CA PRO A 352 26.80 -35.43 -0.73
C PRO A 352 26.48 -33.92 -0.74
N PRO A 353 27.42 -33.00 -0.48
CA PRO A 353 27.13 -31.56 -0.56
C PRO A 353 26.74 -31.08 -1.96
N VAL A 354 27.33 -31.65 -3.02
CA VAL A 354 27.01 -31.32 -4.41
C VAL A 354 25.65 -31.90 -4.79
N ARG A 355 25.37 -33.14 -4.39
CA ARG A 355 24.09 -33.81 -4.59
C ARG A 355 22.95 -33.03 -3.92
N GLN A 356 23.13 -32.67 -2.65
CA GLN A 356 22.17 -31.89 -1.86
C GLN A 356 21.94 -30.49 -2.45
N ALA A 357 23.00 -29.81 -2.90
CA ALA A 357 22.87 -28.50 -3.56
C ALA A 357 22.04 -28.61 -4.85
N ARG A 358 22.38 -29.54 -5.76
CA ARG A 358 21.62 -29.78 -7.00
C ARG A 358 20.16 -30.11 -6.72
N PHE A 359 19.92 -30.95 -5.70
CA PHE A 359 18.59 -31.33 -5.27
C PHE A 359 17.79 -30.12 -4.78
N ALA A 360 18.35 -29.30 -3.90
CA ALA A 360 17.67 -28.10 -3.38
C ALA A 360 17.28 -27.13 -4.50
N TYR A 361 18.20 -26.82 -5.41
CA TYR A 361 17.92 -25.96 -6.57
C TYR A 361 16.84 -26.54 -7.47
N CYS A 362 16.94 -27.82 -7.82
CA CYS A 362 15.97 -28.44 -8.70
C CYS A 362 14.58 -28.59 -8.05
N LEU A 363 14.53 -28.96 -6.77
CA LEU A 363 13.28 -29.10 -6.04
C LEU A 363 12.56 -27.75 -5.88
N VAL A 364 13.28 -26.72 -5.44
CA VAL A 364 12.69 -25.44 -5.02
C VAL A 364 12.53 -24.49 -6.18
N LEU A 365 13.59 -24.26 -6.98
CA LEU A 365 13.54 -23.34 -8.11
C LEU A 365 13.03 -24.02 -9.38
N GLY A 366 13.16 -25.34 -9.50
CA GLY A 366 12.65 -26.06 -10.66
C GLY A 366 13.46 -25.82 -11.92
N HIS A 367 14.72 -25.40 -11.82
CA HIS A 367 15.66 -25.37 -12.94
C HIS A 367 17.09 -25.62 -12.45
N ARG A 368 18.00 -25.83 -13.39
CA ARG A 368 19.43 -25.96 -13.12
C ARG A 368 20.04 -24.57 -12.89
N VAL A 369 21.08 -24.52 -12.07
CA VAL A 369 21.95 -23.34 -11.88
C VAL A 369 23.36 -23.67 -12.38
N ASP A 370 24.19 -22.65 -12.56
CA ASP A 370 25.57 -22.84 -13.01
C ASP A 370 26.43 -23.62 -12.00
N THR A 371 27.56 -24.14 -12.48
CA THR A 371 28.47 -24.95 -11.66
C THR A 371 29.03 -24.15 -10.49
N GLU A 372 29.27 -22.84 -10.64
CA GLU A 372 29.82 -21.99 -9.58
C GLU A 372 28.83 -21.84 -8.41
N ALA A 373 27.54 -21.69 -8.69
CA ALA A 373 26.49 -21.64 -7.68
C ALA A 373 26.35 -22.97 -6.92
N ILE A 374 26.48 -24.10 -7.63
CA ILE A 374 26.51 -25.43 -7.00
C ILE A 374 27.74 -25.58 -6.10
N GLU A 375 28.93 -25.22 -6.58
CA GLU A 375 30.18 -25.31 -5.81
C GLU A 375 30.12 -24.43 -4.55
N ARG A 376 29.71 -23.16 -4.67
CA ARG A 376 29.55 -22.28 -3.49
C ARG A 376 28.57 -22.86 -2.46
N SER A 377 27.46 -23.44 -2.92
CA SER A 377 26.47 -24.04 -2.01
C SER A 377 26.99 -25.33 -1.38
N ALA A 378 27.68 -26.17 -2.15
CA ALA A 378 28.31 -27.40 -1.67
C ALA A 378 29.41 -27.11 -0.65
N ASP A 379 30.16 -26.02 -0.84
CA ASP A 379 31.20 -25.57 0.08
C ASP A 379 30.60 -25.14 1.41
N ALA A 380 29.55 -24.30 1.39
CA ALA A 380 28.84 -23.87 2.59
C ALA A 380 28.21 -25.05 3.36
N LEU A 381 27.69 -26.07 2.66
CA LEU A 381 27.18 -27.31 3.25
C LEU A 381 28.32 -28.12 3.89
N ARG A 382 29.45 -28.24 3.21
CA ARG A 382 30.62 -29.01 3.64
C ARG A 382 31.30 -28.44 4.88
N VAL A 383 31.39 -27.11 4.99
CA VAL A 383 31.99 -26.45 6.18
C VAL A 383 30.97 -26.19 7.29
N GLY A 384 29.69 -26.51 7.07
CA GLY A 384 28.62 -26.37 8.07
C GLY A 384 28.11 -24.93 8.28
N GLU A 385 28.40 -24.00 7.38
CA GLU A 385 27.83 -22.63 7.39
C GLU A 385 26.31 -22.65 7.13
N THR A 386 25.86 -23.66 6.38
CA THR A 386 24.45 -23.96 6.14
C THR A 386 24.19 -25.46 6.22
N ASN A 387 22.92 -25.84 6.23
CA ASN A 387 22.47 -27.21 6.04
C ASN A 387 21.38 -27.22 4.95
N LEU A 388 21.01 -28.41 4.45
CA LEU A 388 20.03 -28.53 3.37
C LEU A 388 18.70 -27.84 3.72
N THR A 389 18.24 -27.96 4.97
CA THR A 389 17.01 -27.32 5.43
C THR A 389 17.07 -25.80 5.31
N LYS A 390 18.14 -25.19 5.84
CA LYS A 390 18.37 -23.75 5.77
C LYS A 390 18.55 -23.30 4.31
N MET A 391 19.25 -24.07 3.49
CA MET A 391 19.39 -23.79 2.06
C MET A 391 18.04 -23.75 1.34
N ILE A 392 17.16 -24.74 1.55
CA ILE A 392 15.81 -24.76 0.96
C ILE A 392 15.00 -23.55 1.43
N LEU A 393 15.03 -23.22 2.73
CA LEU A 393 14.35 -22.04 3.26
C LEU A 393 14.90 -20.73 2.67
N THR A 394 16.20 -20.63 2.44
CA THR A 394 16.82 -19.49 1.73
C THR A 394 16.33 -19.42 0.28
N LEU A 395 16.28 -20.53 -0.44
CA LEU A 395 15.78 -20.57 -1.83
C LEU A 395 14.30 -20.20 -1.92
N LEU A 396 13.45 -20.63 -0.98
CA LEU A 396 12.04 -20.24 -0.91
C LEU A 396 11.82 -18.72 -0.74
N ASN A 397 12.80 -18.01 -0.19
CA ASN A 397 12.76 -16.56 0.00
C ASN A 397 13.51 -15.78 -1.08
N SER A 398 14.04 -16.47 -2.11
CA SER A 398 14.82 -15.84 -3.17
C SER A 398 13.95 -15.12 -4.20
N ASP A 399 14.53 -14.11 -4.87
CA ASP A 399 13.89 -13.43 -5.99
C ASP A 399 13.59 -14.38 -7.16
N ASP A 400 14.41 -15.42 -7.34
CA ASP A 400 14.22 -16.43 -8.39
C ASP A 400 12.93 -17.25 -8.13
N PHE A 401 12.78 -17.76 -6.91
CA PHE A 401 11.56 -18.46 -6.50
C PHE A 401 10.32 -17.56 -6.59
N ASN A 402 10.42 -16.31 -6.14
CA ASN A 402 9.32 -15.35 -6.21
C ASN A 402 8.97 -14.98 -7.65
N GLY A 403 9.98 -14.78 -8.52
CA GLY A 403 9.79 -14.48 -9.94
C GLY A 403 9.11 -15.63 -10.69
N ARG A 404 9.43 -16.88 -10.32
CA ARG A 404 8.87 -18.07 -10.98
C ARG A 404 7.46 -18.43 -10.50
N TYR A 405 7.18 -18.31 -9.20
CA TYR A 405 5.95 -18.83 -8.60
C TYR A 405 5.02 -17.77 -8.00
N ALA A 406 5.47 -16.53 -7.82
CA ALA A 406 4.65 -15.41 -7.31
C ALA A 406 3.82 -15.76 -6.06
N THR A 407 4.44 -16.44 -5.07
CA THR A 407 3.74 -16.98 -3.89
C THR A 407 3.49 -15.95 -2.78
N PHE A 408 4.14 -14.79 -2.85
CA PHE A 408 4.19 -13.77 -1.80
C PHE A 408 2.79 -13.35 -1.29
N GLY A 409 1.90 -12.92 -2.19
CA GLY A 409 0.55 -12.45 -1.85
C GLY A 409 -0.54 -13.51 -1.94
N LEU A 410 -0.21 -14.80 -1.90
CA LEU A 410 -1.21 -15.87 -1.85
C LEU A 410 -1.94 -15.88 -0.50
N THR A 411 -3.15 -16.45 -0.46
CA THR A 411 -3.78 -16.85 0.81
C THR A 411 -3.00 -18.00 1.46
N ASP A 412 -3.19 -18.21 2.76
CA ASP A 412 -2.44 -19.24 3.48
C ASP A 412 -2.77 -20.62 2.93
N ARG A 413 -4.04 -20.90 2.65
CA ARG A 413 -4.47 -22.17 2.02
C ARG A 413 -3.86 -22.38 0.64
N SER A 414 -3.75 -21.32 -0.18
CA SER A 414 -3.14 -21.42 -1.51
C SER A 414 -1.63 -21.67 -1.42
N TYR A 415 -0.96 -21.00 -0.48
CA TYR A 415 0.45 -21.20 -0.20
C TYR A 415 0.74 -22.62 0.32
N ILE A 416 -0.03 -23.13 1.28
CA ILE A 416 0.09 -24.51 1.78
C ILE A 416 -0.10 -25.50 0.63
N SER A 417 -1.16 -25.32 -0.17
CA SER A 417 -1.45 -26.20 -1.32
C SER A 417 -0.30 -26.22 -2.33
N PHE A 418 0.32 -25.05 -2.58
CA PHE A 418 1.51 -24.95 -3.42
C PHE A 418 2.69 -25.74 -2.83
N LEU A 419 2.96 -25.62 -1.52
CA LEU A 419 4.06 -26.33 -0.88
C LEU A 419 3.88 -27.85 -0.88
N TYR A 420 2.65 -28.36 -0.74
CA TYR A 420 2.37 -29.80 -0.86
C TYR A 420 2.73 -30.31 -2.26
N LEU A 421 2.36 -29.57 -3.32
CA LEU A 421 2.77 -29.92 -4.68
C LEU A 421 4.29 -29.82 -4.85
N LEU A 422 4.92 -28.78 -4.27
CA LEU A 422 6.36 -28.55 -4.42
C LEU A 422 7.19 -29.63 -3.73
N PHE A 423 6.81 -30.02 -2.51
CA PHE A 423 7.62 -30.90 -1.69
C PHE A 423 7.21 -32.36 -1.80
N VAL A 424 5.93 -32.70 -1.82
CA VAL A 424 5.51 -34.11 -1.82
C VAL A 424 4.83 -34.55 -3.12
N ASP A 425 4.65 -33.64 -4.08
CA ASP A 425 4.11 -33.90 -5.43
C ASP A 425 2.67 -34.47 -5.41
N ARG A 426 1.87 -33.98 -4.46
CA ARG A 426 0.43 -34.28 -4.39
C ARG A 426 -0.34 -33.11 -3.81
N PRO A 427 -1.67 -33.05 -4.01
CA PRO A 427 -2.51 -32.10 -3.29
C PRO A 427 -2.45 -32.30 -1.78
N ALA A 428 -2.60 -31.20 -1.04
CA ALA A 428 -2.80 -31.23 0.41
C ALA A 428 -4.09 -31.99 0.73
N ASP A 429 -4.03 -32.87 1.72
CA ASP A 429 -5.24 -33.46 2.29
C ASP A 429 -6.01 -32.40 3.11
N PRO A 430 -7.35 -32.51 3.22
CA PRO A 430 -8.16 -31.50 3.91
C PRO A 430 -7.73 -31.26 5.36
N GLN A 431 -7.33 -32.32 6.08
CA GLN A 431 -6.95 -32.23 7.49
C GLN A 431 -5.63 -31.47 7.67
N GLY A 432 -4.61 -31.80 6.89
CA GLY A 432 -3.32 -31.11 6.90
C GLY A 432 -3.46 -29.64 6.50
N LEU A 433 -4.24 -29.36 5.45
CA LEU A 433 -4.53 -28.00 5.01
C LEU A 433 -5.22 -27.17 6.10
N ASP A 434 -6.26 -27.72 6.73
CA ASP A 434 -6.99 -27.05 7.81
C ASP A 434 -6.12 -26.86 9.06
N SER A 435 -5.25 -27.82 9.35
CA SER A 435 -4.32 -27.73 10.49
C SER A 435 -3.32 -26.60 10.32
N TYR A 436 -2.56 -26.59 9.22
CA TYR A 436 -1.60 -25.52 8.97
C TYR A 436 -2.27 -24.15 8.85
N ALA A 437 -3.42 -24.05 8.18
CA ALA A 437 -4.14 -22.78 8.05
C ALA A 437 -4.58 -22.22 9.41
N ARG A 438 -5.03 -23.08 10.34
CA ARG A 438 -5.36 -22.66 11.72
C ARG A 438 -4.12 -22.13 12.45
N HIS A 439 -2.98 -22.80 12.33
CA HIS A 439 -1.76 -22.39 13.01
C HIS A 439 -1.18 -21.06 12.48
N LEU A 440 -1.25 -20.84 11.16
CA LEU A 440 -0.88 -19.58 10.53
C LEU A 440 -1.82 -18.45 10.96
N ASN A 441 -3.13 -18.66 10.88
CA ASN A 441 -4.11 -17.65 11.26
C ASN A 441 -4.06 -17.30 12.75
N GLY A 442 -3.69 -18.25 13.60
CA GLY A 442 -3.47 -18.04 15.03
C GLY A 442 -2.11 -17.47 15.41
N GLY A 443 -1.21 -17.22 14.45
CA GLY A 443 0.14 -16.72 14.71
C GLY A 443 1.09 -17.71 15.41
N THR A 444 0.66 -18.96 15.61
CA THR A 444 1.48 -20.02 16.23
C THR A 444 2.51 -20.62 15.27
N MET A 445 2.33 -20.40 13.98
CA MET A 445 3.28 -20.75 12.93
C MET A 445 3.38 -19.60 11.92
N ARG A 446 4.53 -19.51 11.26
CA ARG A 446 4.78 -18.70 10.08
C ARG A 446 4.81 -19.60 8.84
N ARG A 447 4.77 -18.98 7.66
CA ARG A 447 4.79 -19.72 6.38
C ARG A 447 6.04 -20.59 6.20
N GLU A 448 7.18 -20.17 6.74
CA GLU A 448 8.40 -20.97 6.75
C GLU A 448 8.29 -22.22 7.62
N ASP A 449 7.50 -22.17 8.71
CA ASP A 449 7.30 -23.31 9.60
C ASP A 449 6.45 -24.40 8.91
N VAL A 450 5.58 -24.04 7.96
CA VAL A 450 4.86 -25.00 7.11
C VAL A 450 5.82 -25.72 6.17
N ALA A 451 6.73 -24.98 5.53
CA ALA A 451 7.75 -25.57 4.66
C ALA A 451 8.64 -26.53 5.47
N LEU A 452 9.08 -26.11 6.65
CA LEU A 452 9.86 -26.94 7.56
C LEU A 452 9.10 -28.21 7.97
N GLY A 453 7.82 -28.08 8.35
CA GLY A 453 6.99 -29.22 8.74
C GLY A 453 6.83 -30.25 7.62
N LEU A 454 6.64 -29.80 6.38
CA LEU A 454 6.59 -30.69 5.21
C LEU A 454 7.94 -31.37 4.95
N MET A 455 9.05 -30.64 5.05
CA MET A 455 10.39 -31.21 4.86
C MET A 455 10.75 -32.24 5.93
N LEU A 456 10.29 -32.06 7.17
CA LEU A 456 10.51 -33.02 8.26
C LEU A 456 9.52 -34.20 8.26
N SER A 457 8.53 -34.19 7.36
CA SER A 457 7.55 -35.27 7.27
C SER A 457 8.18 -36.57 6.79
N SER A 458 7.67 -37.71 7.27
CA SER A 458 8.11 -39.04 6.80
C SER A 458 7.90 -39.21 5.30
N GLU A 459 6.87 -38.57 4.73
CA GLU A 459 6.59 -38.58 3.30
C GLU A 459 7.73 -37.92 2.50
N PHE A 460 8.14 -36.71 2.89
CA PHE A 460 9.26 -36.03 2.23
C PHE A 460 10.57 -36.81 2.38
N GLN A 461 10.86 -37.26 3.60
CA GLN A 461 12.08 -38.00 3.91
C GLN A 461 12.17 -39.31 3.11
N SER A 462 11.07 -40.05 3.03
CA SER A 462 11.02 -41.30 2.26
C SER A 462 11.11 -41.06 0.76
N LYS A 463 10.46 -39.99 0.25
CA LYS A 463 10.43 -39.67 -1.18
C LYS A 463 11.81 -39.28 -1.72
N TYR A 464 12.62 -38.60 -0.92
CA TYR A 464 13.92 -38.08 -1.36
C TYR A 464 15.13 -38.64 -0.62
N ALA A 465 15.00 -39.76 0.09
CA ALA A 465 16.08 -40.36 0.91
C ALA A 465 17.45 -40.36 0.20
N ALA A 466 17.50 -40.82 -1.05
CA ALA A 466 18.72 -40.87 -1.88
C ALA A 466 19.43 -39.52 -2.09
N HIS A 467 18.74 -38.39 -1.90
CA HIS A 467 19.30 -37.04 -2.00
C HIS A 467 19.56 -36.40 -0.64
N LEU A 468 18.95 -36.90 0.43
CA LEU A 468 19.07 -36.37 1.78
C LEU A 468 20.23 -37.00 2.55
N ASP A 469 20.54 -38.26 2.27
CA ASP A 469 21.59 -39.01 2.98
C ASP A 469 22.95 -38.32 2.86
N ASN A 470 23.69 -38.30 3.96
CA ASN A 470 25.07 -37.81 3.99
C ASN A 470 26.09 -38.90 3.61
N ASP A 471 25.63 -40.14 3.50
CA ASP A 471 26.46 -41.27 3.05
C ASP A 471 26.36 -41.42 1.51
N PRO A 472 27.45 -41.82 0.84
CA PRO A 472 27.53 -41.91 -0.62
C PRO A 472 26.81 -43.12 -1.23
#